data_AF-A0A8T3R8Z0-F1
#
_entry.id   AF-A0A8T3R8Z0-F1
#
_cell.length_a   1.000
_cell.length_b   1.000
_cell.length_c   1.000
_cell.angle_alpha   90.00
_cell.angle_beta   90.00
_cell.angle_gamma   90.00
#
_symmetry.space_group_name_H-M   'P 1'
#
loop_
_entity.id
_entity.type
_entity.pdbx_description
1 polymer ?
#
loop_
_entity_poly.entity_id
_entity_poly.type
_entity_poly.pdbx_seq_one_letter_code
_entity_poly.pdbx_strand_id
1 'polypeptide(L)'
;MSSAQEDMESTETPRPADATAGVTDATAGVTDVPAEVTEDPAEVTEDPAEALDPSPIADPSPRTVGRAIADRLMAGGARYAFTVPGESFLGLLDGLVEAGIEVVATRHEGGAAFMATAATQLTGRPQLCLATRAVGAANLAIGIHAARADSVPMIALVGQVPRRFRGRDAFQEADLVGSVGRLAKWAVEVDEPRRVEAALTEALQRAQSG
;
A
#
# COMPACT_ATOMS: atom_id res chain seq x y z
N MET A 1 -20.47 15.88 -67.43
CA MET A 1 -20.31 15.08 -66.20
C MET A 1 -18.95 14.42 -66.24
N SER A 2 -17.94 15.04 -65.62
CA SER A 2 -16.64 14.45 -65.24
C SER A 2 -15.61 15.57 -65.19
N SER A 3 -15.08 15.86 -64.01
CA SER A 3 -13.80 16.54 -63.83
C SER A 3 -13.36 16.44 -62.37
N ALA A 4 -12.37 15.57 -62.17
CA ALA A 4 -11.27 15.61 -61.21
C ALA A 4 -11.59 15.63 -59.70
N GLN A 5 -11.46 14.44 -59.13
CA GLN A 5 -11.22 14.14 -57.73
C GLN A 5 -9.71 14.32 -57.49
N GLU A 6 -9.33 15.13 -56.51
CA GLU A 6 -7.92 15.33 -56.12
C GLU A 6 -7.43 14.10 -55.35
N ASP A 7 -6.37 13.48 -55.89
CA ASP A 7 -5.65 12.35 -55.29
C ASP A 7 -4.83 12.83 -54.08
N MET A 8 -5.27 12.44 -52.89
CA MET A 8 -4.55 12.65 -51.63
C MET A 8 -3.57 11.49 -51.40
N GLU A 9 -2.33 11.70 -51.83
CA GLU A 9 -1.20 10.81 -51.64
C GLU A 9 -0.92 10.64 -50.12
N SER A 10 -1.35 9.51 -49.56
CA SER A 10 -1.15 9.18 -48.14
C SER A 10 0.10 8.32 -48.00
N THR A 11 1.12 8.92 -47.42
CA THR A 11 2.45 8.37 -47.13
C THR A 11 2.32 7.12 -46.23
N GLU A 12 2.71 5.96 -46.77
CA GLU A 12 2.75 4.70 -46.04
C GLU A 12 3.86 4.77 -44.97
N THR A 13 3.47 4.71 -43.69
CA THR A 13 4.40 4.69 -42.57
C THR A 13 4.99 3.28 -42.45
N PRO A 14 6.32 3.07 -42.47
CA PRO A 14 6.88 1.72 -42.44
C PRO A 14 6.68 1.07 -41.06
N ARG A 15 6.24 -0.19 -41.07
CA ARG A 15 6.13 -1.03 -39.87
C ARG A 15 7.52 -1.29 -39.26
N PRO A 16 7.67 -1.30 -37.92
CA PRO A 16 8.95 -1.60 -37.29
C PRO A 16 9.35 -3.05 -37.59
N ALA A 17 10.58 -3.22 -38.07
CA ALA A 17 11.19 -4.51 -38.37
C ALA A 17 11.48 -5.30 -37.09
N ASP A 18 11.28 -6.60 -37.20
CA ASP A 18 11.55 -7.63 -36.20
C ASP A 18 13.04 -7.60 -35.80
N ALA A 19 13.34 -7.11 -34.59
CA ALA A 19 14.70 -6.98 -34.07
C ALA A 19 15.01 -8.15 -33.13
N THR A 20 15.15 -9.35 -33.68
CA THR A 20 15.85 -10.44 -32.98
C THR A 20 17.35 -10.25 -33.16
N ALA A 21 17.98 -9.53 -32.23
CA ALA A 21 19.43 -9.38 -32.16
C ALA A 21 19.94 -9.80 -30.78
N GLY A 22 20.68 -10.91 -30.77
CA GLY A 22 21.66 -11.39 -29.80
C GLY A 22 21.60 -10.89 -28.37
N VAL A 23 21.21 -11.78 -27.45
CA VAL A 23 21.67 -11.72 -26.06
C VAL A 23 23.17 -12.04 -26.08
N THR A 24 24.01 -11.02 -25.96
CA THR A 24 25.44 -11.21 -25.65
C THR A 24 25.64 -11.19 -24.15
N ASP A 25 26.27 -12.26 -23.68
CA ASP A 25 26.74 -12.50 -22.32
C ASP A 25 27.62 -11.34 -21.82
N ALA A 26 27.16 -10.68 -20.75
CA ALA A 26 27.86 -9.55 -20.13
C ALA A 26 28.58 -10.03 -18.85
N THR A 27 29.59 -10.87 -19.02
CA THR A 27 30.57 -11.17 -17.97
C THR A 27 31.98 -10.87 -18.48
N ALA A 28 32.38 -9.60 -18.45
CA ALA A 28 33.78 -9.20 -18.46
C ALA A 28 33.91 -7.72 -18.04
N GLY A 29 34.46 -7.47 -16.85
CA GLY A 29 34.93 -6.13 -16.46
C GLY A 29 34.50 -5.66 -15.08
N VAL A 30 34.95 -6.32 -14.00
CA VAL A 30 35.12 -5.67 -12.69
C VAL A 30 36.60 -5.75 -12.36
N THR A 31 37.31 -4.65 -12.60
CA THR A 31 38.71 -4.47 -12.19
C THR A 31 38.78 -3.66 -10.90
N ASP A 32 39.53 -4.21 -9.95
CA ASP A 32 40.18 -3.62 -8.78
C ASP A 32 39.34 -2.86 -7.74
N VAL A 33 39.13 -3.51 -6.59
CA VAL A 33 38.82 -2.87 -5.31
C VAL A 33 40.13 -2.76 -4.53
N PRO A 34 40.60 -1.55 -4.13
CA PRO A 34 41.83 -1.40 -3.38
C PRO A 34 41.69 -1.84 -1.91
N ALA A 35 42.86 -2.11 -1.33
CA ALA A 35 43.12 -2.84 -0.10
C ALA A 35 42.39 -2.37 1.18
N GLU A 36 42.06 -3.40 1.96
CA GLU A 36 41.72 -3.49 3.38
C GLU A 36 42.25 -2.33 4.26
N VAL A 37 41.32 -1.55 4.82
CA VAL A 37 41.58 -0.71 5.99
C VAL A 37 41.30 -1.56 7.23
N THR A 38 42.37 -1.94 7.91
CA THR A 38 42.33 -2.56 9.23
C THR A 38 42.07 -1.45 10.26
N GLU A 39 40.84 -1.36 10.77
CA GLU A 39 40.55 -0.61 11.99
C GLU A 39 40.63 -1.55 13.20
N ASP A 40 41.40 -1.12 14.19
CA ASP A 40 41.69 -1.78 15.48
C ASP A 40 40.40 -1.88 16.32
N PRO A 41 40.01 -3.06 16.87
CA PRO A 41 38.76 -3.18 17.60
C PRO A 41 38.91 -2.58 19.00
N ALA A 42 38.50 -1.33 19.18
CA ALA A 42 38.21 -0.81 20.51
C ALA A 42 37.00 -1.57 21.08
N GLU A 43 37.27 -2.35 22.11
CA GLU A 43 36.35 -3.12 22.93
C GLU A 43 35.19 -2.24 23.44
N VAL A 44 34.05 -2.32 22.76
CA VAL A 44 32.77 -1.81 23.29
C VAL A 44 32.21 -2.90 24.19
N THR A 45 32.44 -2.77 25.49
CA THR A 45 31.75 -3.59 26.49
C THR A 45 30.27 -3.17 26.50
N GLU A 46 29.42 -3.89 25.78
CA GLU A 46 27.97 -3.80 25.93
C GLU A 46 27.56 -4.42 27.26
N ASP A 47 26.89 -3.64 28.11
CA ASP A 47 26.26 -4.13 29.34
C ASP A 47 25.02 -4.98 28.96
N PRO A 48 24.98 -6.30 29.24
CA PRO A 48 23.99 -7.20 28.64
C PRO A 48 22.67 -7.31 29.40
N ALA A 49 22.19 -6.26 30.08
CA ALA A 49 21.04 -6.38 30.99
C ALA A 49 20.06 -5.20 31.03
N GLU A 50 19.72 -4.61 29.88
CA GLU A 50 18.41 -3.95 29.74
C GLU A 50 17.70 -4.46 28.49
N ALA A 51 17.39 -5.76 28.51
CA ALA A 51 16.42 -6.34 27.61
C ALA A 51 15.11 -5.56 27.76
N LEU A 52 14.70 -4.87 26.70
CA LEU A 52 13.36 -4.33 26.56
C LEU A 52 12.38 -5.48 26.80
N ASP A 53 11.70 -5.45 27.93
CA ASP A 53 10.66 -6.41 28.27
C ASP A 53 9.61 -6.43 27.15
N PRO A 54 9.43 -7.55 26.41
CA PRO A 54 8.43 -7.66 25.36
C PRO A 54 7.01 -7.87 25.91
N SER A 55 6.84 -7.85 27.24
CA SER A 55 5.52 -7.94 27.85
C SER A 55 4.63 -6.83 27.27
N PRO A 56 3.43 -7.17 26.76
CA PRO A 56 2.53 -6.14 26.27
C PRO A 56 2.27 -5.16 27.41
N ILE A 57 2.47 -3.87 27.15
CA ILE A 57 1.95 -2.80 27.99
C ILE A 57 0.42 -2.86 27.83
N ALA A 58 -0.20 -3.82 28.49
CA ALA A 58 -1.65 -3.95 28.56
C ALA A 58 -2.15 -2.93 29.57
N ASP A 59 -2.04 -1.65 29.21
CA ASP A 59 -2.88 -0.63 29.82
C ASP A 59 -4.29 -0.84 29.24
N PRO A 60 -5.36 -1.02 30.04
CA PRO A 60 -6.73 -1.05 29.55
C PRO A 60 -7.10 0.35 29.06
N SER A 61 -6.49 0.73 27.95
CA SER A 61 -6.62 2.03 27.32
C SER A 61 -8.07 2.16 26.86
N PRO A 62 -8.67 3.36 27.02
CA PRO A 62 -9.98 3.63 26.45
C PRO A 62 -9.99 3.21 24.98
N ARG A 63 -11.02 2.46 24.57
CA ARG A 63 -11.10 1.85 23.22
C ARG A 63 -10.80 2.89 22.15
N THR A 64 -9.63 2.77 21.53
CA THR A 64 -9.19 3.71 20.49
C THR A 64 -9.98 3.48 19.22
N VAL A 65 -10.01 4.49 18.35
CA VAL A 65 -10.59 4.34 17.00
C VAL A 65 -9.86 3.25 16.22
N GLY A 66 -8.53 3.14 16.37
CA GLY A 66 -7.72 2.08 15.74
C GLY A 66 -8.17 0.69 16.18
N ARG A 67 -8.40 0.48 17.48
CA ARG A 67 -8.94 -0.78 18.00
C ARG A 67 -10.33 -1.09 17.47
N ALA A 68 -11.23 -0.11 17.44
CA ALA A 68 -12.58 -0.29 16.90
C ALA A 68 -12.56 -0.68 15.41
N ILE A 69 -11.71 -0.03 14.61
CA ILE A 69 -11.49 -0.39 13.20
C ILE A 69 -11.04 -1.85 13.09
N ALA A 70 -10.02 -2.23 13.85
CA ALA A 70 -9.44 -3.56 13.80
C ALA A 70 -10.44 -4.65 14.19
N ASP A 71 -11.20 -4.47 15.27
CA ASP A 71 -12.25 -5.42 15.69
C ASP A 71 -13.29 -5.62 14.59
N ARG A 72 -13.71 -4.53 13.93
CA ARG A 72 -14.73 -4.58 12.89
C ARG A 72 -14.22 -5.31 11.64
N LEU A 73 -12.99 -5.06 11.23
CA LEU A 73 -12.35 -5.74 10.09
C LEU A 73 -12.10 -7.21 10.39
N MET A 74 -11.67 -7.54 11.60
CA MET A 74 -11.46 -8.91 12.06
C MET A 74 -12.77 -9.72 12.04
N ALA A 75 -13.87 -9.11 12.53
CA ALA A 75 -15.21 -9.67 12.43
C ALA A 75 -15.70 -9.79 10.97
N GLY A 76 -15.22 -8.92 10.08
CA GLY A 76 -15.44 -8.97 8.63
C GLY A 76 -14.65 -10.07 7.90
N GLY A 77 -13.75 -10.78 8.59
CA GLY A 77 -12.96 -11.88 8.03
C GLY A 77 -11.52 -11.52 7.66
N ALA A 78 -11.07 -10.30 7.93
CA ALA A 78 -9.67 -9.92 7.78
C ALA A 78 -8.79 -10.74 8.74
N ARG A 79 -7.67 -11.25 8.24
CA ARG A 79 -6.65 -11.97 9.01
C ARG A 79 -5.26 -11.44 8.76
N TYR A 80 -5.04 -10.87 7.57
CA TYR A 80 -3.76 -10.31 7.15
C TYR A 80 -3.90 -8.84 6.77
N ALA A 81 -2.88 -8.07 7.17
CA ALA A 81 -2.70 -6.68 6.84
C ALA A 81 -1.29 -6.45 6.29
N PHE A 82 -1.19 -6.11 5.01
CA PHE A 82 0.11 -5.90 4.35
C PHE A 82 0.41 -4.41 4.25
N THR A 83 1.61 -3.99 4.63
CA THR A 83 1.92 -2.54 4.67
C THR A 83 3.40 -2.21 4.62
N VAL A 84 3.74 -1.04 4.09
CA VAL A 84 4.95 -0.31 4.50
C VAL A 84 4.54 0.57 5.69
N PRO A 85 5.03 0.30 6.92
CA PRO A 85 4.61 1.06 8.10
C PRO A 85 4.87 2.56 7.95
N GLY A 86 3.96 3.38 8.46
CA GLY A 86 4.08 4.83 8.42
C GLY A 86 3.41 5.52 9.60
N GLU A 87 3.91 6.72 9.94
CA GLU A 87 3.47 7.48 11.12
C GLU A 87 1.97 7.83 11.12
N SER A 88 1.33 7.86 9.95
CA SER A 88 -0.03 8.38 9.78
C SER A 88 -1.14 7.42 10.25
N PHE A 89 -0.80 6.22 10.69
CA PHE A 89 -1.76 5.19 11.13
C PHE A 89 -1.22 4.27 12.24
N LEU A 90 -0.28 4.73 13.08
CA LEU A 90 0.30 3.91 14.17
C LEU A 90 -0.74 3.31 15.12
N GLY A 91 -1.70 4.11 15.59
CA GLY A 91 -2.75 3.60 16.47
C GLY A 91 -3.68 2.56 15.82
N LEU A 92 -3.73 2.50 14.48
CA LEU A 92 -4.40 1.40 13.77
C LEU A 92 -3.52 0.15 13.75
N LEU A 93 -2.20 0.28 13.56
CA LEU A 93 -1.28 -0.87 13.65
C LEU A 93 -1.38 -1.56 15.01
N ASP A 94 -1.36 -0.78 16.09
CA ASP A 94 -1.55 -1.30 17.45
C ASP A 94 -2.88 -2.05 17.56
N GLY A 95 -3.98 -1.43 17.11
CA GLY A 95 -5.30 -2.04 17.11
C GLY A 95 -5.38 -3.35 16.31
N LEU A 96 -4.72 -3.43 15.14
CA LEU A 96 -4.69 -4.63 14.30
C LEU A 96 -3.99 -5.79 15.01
N VAL A 97 -2.80 -5.52 15.59
CA VAL A 97 -2.03 -6.53 16.33
C VAL A 97 -2.82 -7.04 17.52
N GLU A 98 -3.38 -6.13 18.33
CA GLU A 98 -4.17 -6.52 19.49
C GLU A 98 -5.46 -7.27 19.11
N ALA A 99 -6.02 -7.03 17.91
CA ALA A 99 -7.20 -7.75 17.41
C ALA A 99 -6.86 -9.14 16.84
N GLY A 100 -5.58 -9.49 16.75
CA GLY A 100 -5.10 -10.75 16.19
C GLY A 100 -5.05 -10.78 14.67
N ILE A 101 -5.01 -9.61 14.00
CA ILE A 101 -4.72 -9.51 12.58
C ILE A 101 -3.20 -9.50 12.40
N GLU A 102 -2.68 -10.39 11.57
CA GLU A 102 -1.26 -10.48 11.28
C GLU A 102 -0.83 -9.32 10.38
N VAL A 103 0.02 -8.44 10.91
CA VAL A 103 0.59 -7.32 10.17
C VAL A 103 1.90 -7.75 9.51
N VAL A 104 1.91 -7.78 8.19
CA VAL A 104 3.07 -8.14 7.37
C VAL A 104 3.70 -6.87 6.81
N ALA A 105 4.90 -6.55 7.31
CA ALA A 105 5.69 -5.45 6.79
C ALA A 105 6.27 -5.79 5.41
N THR A 106 6.09 -4.90 4.44
CA THR A 106 6.63 -5.02 3.08
C THR A 106 7.71 -3.96 2.82
N ARG A 107 8.42 -4.09 1.69
CA ARG A 107 9.41 -3.11 1.23
C ARG A 107 8.85 -2.08 0.25
N HIS A 108 7.64 -2.30 -0.25
CA HIS A 108 6.96 -1.40 -1.17
C HIS A 108 5.44 -1.61 -1.08
N GLU A 109 4.66 -0.53 -1.15
CA GLU A 109 3.20 -0.59 -0.98
C GLU A 109 2.53 -1.31 -2.15
N GLY A 110 3.06 -1.19 -3.37
CA GLY A 110 2.58 -1.99 -4.51
C GLY A 110 2.66 -3.51 -4.25
N GLY A 111 3.74 -3.97 -3.58
CA GLY A 111 3.85 -5.36 -3.15
C GLY A 111 2.82 -5.71 -2.07
N ALA A 112 2.57 -4.81 -1.11
CA ALA A 112 1.53 -4.99 -0.10
C ALA A 112 0.13 -5.11 -0.71
N ALA A 113 -0.18 -4.28 -1.71
CA ALA A 113 -1.46 -4.32 -2.40
C ALA A 113 -1.66 -5.66 -3.13
N PHE A 114 -0.65 -6.15 -3.86
CA PHE A 114 -0.74 -7.45 -4.52
C PHE A 114 -0.84 -8.62 -3.54
N MET A 115 -0.10 -8.58 -2.43
CA MET A 115 -0.23 -9.59 -1.36
C MET A 115 -1.65 -9.61 -0.78
N ALA A 116 -2.25 -8.45 -0.52
CA ALA A 116 -3.64 -8.35 -0.05
C ALA A 116 -4.64 -8.91 -1.06
N THR A 117 -4.46 -8.62 -2.35
CA THR A 117 -5.28 -9.16 -3.44
C THR A 117 -5.17 -10.69 -3.50
N ALA A 118 -3.95 -11.23 -3.46
CA ALA A 118 -3.73 -12.68 -3.50
C ALA A 118 -4.31 -13.38 -2.26
N ALA A 119 -4.05 -12.84 -1.06
CA ALA A 119 -4.58 -13.39 0.19
C ALA A 119 -6.12 -13.35 0.23
N THR A 120 -6.74 -12.30 -0.32
CA THR A 120 -8.21 -12.22 -0.44
C THR A 120 -8.76 -13.32 -1.32
N GLN A 121 -8.12 -13.59 -2.47
CA GLN A 121 -8.53 -14.68 -3.36
C GLN A 121 -8.38 -16.06 -2.70
N LEU A 122 -7.26 -16.29 -2.00
CA LEU A 122 -6.97 -17.57 -1.35
C LEU A 122 -7.90 -17.85 -0.15
N THR A 123 -8.31 -16.80 0.57
CA THR A 123 -9.14 -16.95 1.78
C THR A 123 -10.64 -16.83 1.50
N GLY A 124 -11.02 -16.26 0.35
CA GLY A 124 -12.41 -15.89 0.06
C GLY A 124 -12.97 -14.81 1.02
N ARG A 125 -12.09 -14.12 1.75
CA ARG A 125 -12.44 -13.09 2.75
C ARG A 125 -11.61 -11.84 2.51
N PRO A 126 -12.17 -10.62 2.70
CA PRO A 126 -11.41 -9.39 2.53
C PRO A 126 -10.13 -9.35 3.37
N GLN A 127 -9.00 -9.12 2.72
CA GLN A 127 -7.72 -8.82 3.39
C GLN A 127 -7.33 -7.36 3.17
N LEU A 128 -6.39 -6.88 3.98
CA LEU A 128 -6.09 -5.46 4.10
C LEU A 128 -4.76 -5.11 3.44
N CYS A 129 -4.71 -4.00 2.69
CA CYS A 129 -3.47 -3.29 2.43
C CYS A 129 -3.51 -1.91 3.10
N LEU A 130 -2.38 -1.50 3.67
CA LEU A 130 -2.26 -0.21 4.33
C LEU A 130 -1.09 0.57 3.79
N ALA A 131 -1.26 1.88 3.69
CA ALA A 131 -0.19 2.80 3.34
C ALA A 131 -0.33 4.14 4.02
N THR A 132 0.78 4.87 4.06
CA THR A 132 0.77 6.27 4.48
C THR A 132 0.11 7.16 3.43
N ARG A 133 -0.10 8.41 3.81
CA ARG A 133 -0.62 9.48 2.97
C ARG A 133 0.21 9.70 1.69
N ALA A 134 -0.40 10.38 0.72
CA ALA A 134 0.18 10.75 -0.58
C ALA A 134 0.94 9.63 -1.30
N VAL A 135 2.27 9.58 -1.18
CA VAL A 135 3.15 8.65 -1.93
C VAL A 135 2.83 7.20 -1.62
N GLY A 136 2.59 6.86 -0.34
CA GLY A 136 2.22 5.48 0.02
C GLY A 136 0.91 5.06 -0.64
N ALA A 137 -0.09 5.95 -0.63
CA ALA A 137 -1.36 5.73 -1.32
C ALA A 137 -1.17 5.57 -2.84
N ALA A 138 -0.36 6.42 -3.46
CA ALA A 138 -0.06 6.34 -4.88
C ALA A 138 0.62 4.99 -5.24
N ASN A 139 1.49 4.49 -4.37
CA ASN A 139 2.13 3.19 -4.57
C ASN A 139 1.16 2.00 -4.43
N LEU A 140 0.06 2.14 -3.68
CA LEU A 140 -1.02 1.14 -3.64
C LEU A 140 -1.86 1.11 -4.93
N ALA A 141 -1.85 2.17 -5.74
CA ALA A 141 -2.78 2.39 -6.84
C ALA A 141 -2.86 1.20 -7.82
N ILE A 142 -1.72 0.60 -8.15
CA ILE A 142 -1.65 -0.52 -9.08
C ILE A 142 -2.41 -1.76 -8.56
N GLY A 143 -2.26 -2.09 -7.29
CA GLY A 143 -2.93 -3.25 -6.70
C GLY A 143 -4.41 -2.98 -6.41
N ILE A 144 -4.78 -1.74 -6.07
CA ILE A 144 -6.20 -1.33 -5.96
C ILE A 144 -6.89 -1.49 -7.31
N HIS A 145 -6.26 -1.00 -8.39
CA HIS A 145 -6.80 -1.12 -9.74
C HIS A 145 -6.94 -2.59 -10.17
N ALA A 146 -5.90 -3.40 -9.94
CA ALA A 146 -5.91 -4.83 -10.25
C ALA A 146 -7.04 -5.56 -9.50
N ALA A 147 -7.17 -5.35 -8.18
CA ALA A 147 -8.24 -5.96 -7.41
C ALA A 147 -9.63 -5.57 -7.90
N ARG A 148 -9.83 -4.31 -8.30
CA ARG A 148 -11.10 -3.88 -8.88
C ARG A 148 -11.36 -4.56 -10.22
N ALA A 149 -10.36 -4.66 -11.10
CA ALA A 149 -10.48 -5.31 -12.40
C ALA A 149 -10.82 -6.81 -12.25
N ASP A 150 -10.20 -7.46 -11.26
CA ASP A 150 -10.37 -8.88 -10.97
C ASP A 150 -11.57 -9.18 -10.05
N SER A 151 -12.36 -8.16 -9.68
CA SER A 151 -13.49 -8.28 -8.76
C SER A 151 -13.13 -8.90 -7.40
N VAL A 152 -11.93 -8.60 -6.90
CA VAL A 152 -11.42 -9.10 -5.62
C VAL A 152 -11.88 -8.18 -4.48
N PRO A 153 -12.54 -8.70 -3.42
CA PRO A 153 -13.08 -7.91 -2.33
C PRO A 153 -11.99 -7.47 -1.32
N MET A 154 -11.03 -6.66 -1.73
CA MET A 154 -9.91 -6.16 -0.90
C MET A 154 -10.25 -4.79 -0.27
N ILE A 155 -9.74 -4.52 0.93
CA ILE A 155 -9.90 -3.23 1.63
C ILE A 155 -8.54 -2.52 1.72
N ALA A 156 -8.48 -1.27 1.24
CA ALA A 156 -7.32 -0.39 1.40
C ALA A 156 -7.59 0.64 2.50
N LEU A 157 -6.67 0.76 3.47
CA LEU A 157 -6.72 1.77 4.52
C LEU A 157 -5.52 2.71 4.37
N VAL A 158 -5.80 4.00 4.22
CA VAL A 158 -4.75 4.97 3.96
C VAL A 158 -4.71 5.99 5.08
N GLY A 159 -3.54 6.15 5.70
CA GLY A 159 -3.31 7.17 6.70
C GLY A 159 -3.34 8.58 6.09
N GLN A 160 -3.50 9.59 6.93
CA GLN A 160 -3.78 10.94 6.46
C GLN A 160 -3.19 12.00 7.41
N VAL A 161 -3.10 13.26 6.97
CA VAL A 161 -2.61 14.35 7.82
C VAL A 161 -3.62 14.67 8.94
N PRO A 162 -3.15 15.10 10.12
CA PRO A 162 -4.04 15.55 11.19
C PRO A 162 -5.00 16.64 10.71
N ARG A 163 -6.27 16.56 11.10
CA ARG A 163 -7.36 17.46 10.65
C ARG A 163 -7.01 18.95 10.76
N ARG A 164 -6.30 19.37 11.82
CA ARG A 164 -5.87 20.75 12.06
C ARG A 164 -4.89 21.32 11.02
N PHE A 165 -4.28 20.44 10.22
CA PHE A 165 -3.33 20.80 9.17
C PHE A 165 -3.92 20.71 7.77
N ARG A 166 -5.22 20.42 7.64
CA ARG A 166 -5.88 20.29 6.35
C ARG A 166 -6.02 21.62 5.62
N GLY A 167 -5.80 21.57 4.30
CA GLY A 167 -5.84 22.72 3.40
C GLY A 167 -4.73 23.72 3.66
N ARG A 168 -3.62 23.27 4.27
CA ARG A 168 -2.49 24.14 4.66
C ARG A 168 -1.18 23.67 4.05
N ASP A 169 -1.26 22.93 2.95
CA ASP A 169 -0.12 22.32 2.26
C ASP A 169 0.76 21.54 3.24
N ALA A 170 0.13 20.75 4.10
CA ALA A 170 0.85 19.96 5.07
C ALA A 170 1.73 18.91 4.37
N PHE A 171 2.81 18.51 5.02
CA PHE A 171 3.72 17.52 4.45
C PHE A 171 2.97 16.23 4.08
N GLN A 172 3.02 15.88 2.80
CA GLN A 172 2.32 14.73 2.21
C GLN A 172 0.78 14.79 2.32
N GLU A 173 0.20 15.99 2.38
CA GLU A 173 -1.24 16.17 2.17
C GLU A 173 -1.61 15.92 0.71
N ALA A 174 -2.69 15.15 0.49
CA ALA A 174 -3.23 14.89 -0.84
C ALA A 174 -4.75 14.62 -0.78
N ASP A 175 -5.46 14.95 -1.86
CA ASP A 175 -6.84 14.51 -2.08
C ASP A 175 -6.85 13.03 -2.47
N LEU A 176 -6.90 12.16 -1.46
CA LEU A 176 -6.82 10.72 -1.65
C LEU A 176 -8.08 10.13 -2.30
N VAL A 177 -9.26 10.68 -2.00
CA VAL A 177 -10.54 10.18 -2.55
C VAL A 177 -10.66 10.57 -4.02
N GLY A 178 -10.36 11.82 -4.36
CA GLY A 178 -10.42 12.33 -5.72
C GLY A 178 -9.31 11.82 -6.63
N SER A 179 -8.19 11.33 -6.08
CA SER A 179 -7.08 10.72 -6.82
C SER A 179 -7.14 9.17 -6.80
N VAL A 180 -6.37 8.54 -5.92
CA VAL A 180 -6.21 7.07 -5.82
C VAL A 180 -7.54 6.37 -5.55
N GLY A 181 -8.43 6.99 -4.77
CA GLY A 181 -9.75 6.46 -4.44
C GLY A 181 -10.63 6.16 -5.65
N ARG A 182 -10.42 6.85 -6.79
CA ARG A 182 -11.16 6.59 -8.04
C ARG A 182 -10.80 5.26 -8.71
N LEU A 183 -9.70 4.62 -8.28
CA LEU A 183 -9.32 3.29 -8.75
C LEU A 183 -10.07 2.17 -8.01
N ALA A 184 -10.69 2.47 -6.86
CA ALA A 184 -11.49 1.52 -6.10
C ALA A 184 -12.97 1.53 -6.53
N LYS A 185 -13.73 0.50 -6.14
CA LYS A 185 -15.20 0.47 -6.32
C LYS A 185 -15.87 1.61 -5.55
N TRP A 186 -15.33 1.95 -4.39
CA TRP A 186 -15.80 3.00 -3.50
C TRP A 186 -14.66 3.47 -2.61
N ALA A 187 -14.63 4.77 -2.32
CA ALA A 187 -13.66 5.40 -1.43
C ALA A 187 -14.31 6.54 -0.65
N VAL A 188 -13.91 6.70 0.60
CA VAL A 188 -14.36 7.79 1.47
C VAL A 188 -13.22 8.21 2.39
N GLU A 189 -13.20 9.49 2.75
CA GLU A 189 -12.37 9.99 3.82
C GLU A 189 -13.21 10.16 5.09
N VAL A 190 -12.73 9.64 6.22
CA VAL A 190 -13.41 9.75 7.50
C VAL A 190 -12.76 10.86 8.33
N ASP A 191 -13.52 11.93 8.54
CA ASP A 191 -13.10 13.14 9.23
C ASP A 191 -13.56 13.22 10.70
N GLU A 192 -14.39 12.28 11.16
CA GLU A 192 -14.91 12.24 12.52
C GLU A 192 -14.94 10.81 13.08
N PRO A 193 -14.49 10.58 14.34
CA PRO A 193 -14.50 9.24 14.95
C PRO A 193 -15.85 8.52 14.90
N ARG A 194 -16.96 9.24 15.12
CA ARG A 194 -18.32 8.68 15.11
C ARG A 194 -18.77 8.11 13.75
N ARG A 195 -18.11 8.50 12.66
CA ARG A 195 -18.44 8.05 11.29
C ARG A 195 -17.72 6.77 10.88
N VAL A 196 -16.70 6.35 11.66
CA VAL A 196 -15.84 5.21 11.32
C VAL A 196 -16.63 3.91 11.18
N GLU A 197 -17.48 3.59 12.15
CA GLU A 197 -18.26 2.34 12.13
C GLU A 197 -19.20 2.24 10.91
N ALA A 198 -19.85 3.35 10.56
CA ALA A 198 -20.73 3.42 9.40
C ALA A 198 -19.92 3.26 8.10
N ALA A 199 -18.78 3.96 7.98
CA ALA A 199 -17.90 3.88 6.83
C ALA A 199 -17.32 2.47 6.64
N LEU A 200 -16.90 1.79 7.71
CA LEU A 200 -16.39 0.41 7.63
C LEU A 200 -17.48 -0.59 7.26
N THR A 201 -18.69 -0.41 7.78
CA THR A 201 -19.83 -1.25 7.41
C THR A 201 -20.16 -1.11 5.93
N GLU A 202 -20.19 0.12 5.41
CA GLU A 202 -20.37 0.34 3.98
C GLU A 202 -19.20 -0.22 3.16
N ALA A 203 -17.95 -0.01 3.59
CA ALA A 203 -16.76 -0.54 2.92
C ALA A 203 -16.83 -2.07 2.76
N LEU A 204 -17.10 -2.78 3.86
CA LEU A 204 -17.21 -4.25 3.86
C LEU A 204 -18.38 -4.74 3.01
N GLN A 205 -19.52 -4.03 3.04
CA GLN A 205 -20.67 -4.37 2.22
C GLN A 205 -20.37 -4.17 0.73
N ARG A 206 -19.82 -3.00 0.35
CA ARG A 206 -19.48 -2.65 -1.04
C ARG A 206 -18.42 -3.59 -1.63
N ALA A 207 -17.45 -3.99 -0.82
CA ALA A 207 -16.41 -4.92 -1.22
C ALA A 207 -16.98 -6.31 -1.52
N GLN A 208 -17.90 -6.81 -0.69
CA GLN A 208 -18.42 -8.17 -0.78
C GLN A 208 -19.69 -8.32 -1.64
N SER A 209 -20.39 -7.23 -1.95
CA SER A 209 -21.56 -7.26 -2.82
C SER A 209 -21.19 -7.01 -4.28
N GLY A 210 -21.94 -7.62 -5.21
CA GLY A 210 -21.91 -7.29 -6.65
C GLY A 210 -22.28 -5.84 -6.90
#